data_AF-A0A1Z8SNM7-F1
#
_entry.id   AF-A0A1Z8SNM7-F1
#
_cell.length_a   1.000
_cell.length_b   1.000
_cell.length_c   1.000
_cell.angle_alpha   90.00
_cell.angle_beta   90.00
_cell.angle_gamma   90.00
#
_symmetry.space_group_name_H-M   'P 1'
#
loop_
_entity.id
_entity.type
_entity.pdbx_description
1 polymer ?
#
loop_
_entity_poly.entity_id
_entity_poly.type
_entity_poly.pdbx_seq_one_letter_code
_entity_poly.pdbx_strand_id
1 'polypeptide(L)'
;MILDSQFGSPISGWSITICHEAGQVELSALNPGTAITDLSSPPDFEAITPFANGFTVDCVIDTSFVTTLPVDAYHQLYTIDYEWVPSGFQWSELDFCTSPSGPNGTLINSGGNSYAPFTFDTFIFNGVVDPIAFYQIPLSSGTYDAGSGAGEITIEPRVFPGLIPTFELEGLSMAVSHDSILLQVDSVEPAGEFAQLFGGSGPEIVLVEIFDDGWVIDMTVDTTGSNIVLLNDLVTPVHATYSTIPAAITPGSCVASWLRFDNSIGVGNELDFVGFGSEVPLFEDNVLVLTPVAVSFLRGDVNDDSTLNLADGITQLGALFSGTGPLDCTDAADTNDDGNFNIADTIYLLSFLFTAGAPPPAPFPDCGLDPTPDSLGCSSSACP
;
A
#
# COMPACT_ATOMS: atom_id res chain seq x y z
N MET A 1 -14.57 -14.70 -2.11
CA MET A 1 -13.80 -14.22 -0.94
C MET A 1 -12.37 -14.71 -1.05
N ILE A 2 -11.43 -13.78 -1.04
CA ILE A 2 -10.00 -14.02 -1.22
C ILE A 2 -9.26 -13.49 0.02
N LEU A 3 -8.21 -14.18 0.44
CA LEU A 3 -7.28 -13.72 1.46
C LEU A 3 -5.87 -13.64 0.87
N ASP A 4 -5.26 -12.47 0.96
CA ASP A 4 -3.83 -12.26 0.68
C ASP A 4 -3.06 -12.39 2.00
N SER A 5 -2.07 -13.29 2.02
CA SER A 5 -1.15 -13.51 3.14
C SER A 5 0.32 -13.38 2.75
N GLN A 6 0.62 -12.81 1.57
CA GLN A 6 1.96 -12.79 0.96
C GLN A 6 3.04 -12.19 1.87
N PHE A 7 2.67 -11.18 2.66
CA PHE A 7 3.58 -10.47 3.58
C PHE A 7 3.42 -10.91 5.05
N GLY A 8 2.67 -11.98 5.29
CA GLY A 8 2.35 -12.51 6.61
C GLY A 8 3.10 -13.81 6.95
N SER A 9 2.48 -14.59 7.83
CA SER A 9 2.91 -15.96 8.17
C SER A 9 1.87 -16.97 7.66
N PRO A 10 2.21 -18.27 7.60
CA PRO A 10 1.26 -19.32 7.22
C PRO A 10 -0.05 -19.26 8.01
N ILE A 11 -1.18 -19.46 7.32
CA ILE A 11 -2.52 -19.33 7.89
C ILE A 11 -2.97 -20.65 8.50
N SER A 12 -3.49 -20.61 9.72
CA SER A 12 -4.00 -21.78 10.45
C SER A 12 -5.53 -21.78 10.62
N GLY A 13 -6.21 -20.70 10.20
CA GLY A 13 -7.67 -20.59 10.26
C GLY A 13 -8.14 -19.14 10.21
N TRP A 14 -9.45 -18.95 10.25
CA TRP A 14 -10.08 -17.64 10.19
C TRP A 14 -11.47 -17.66 10.80
N SER A 15 -11.97 -16.47 11.15
CA SER A 15 -13.36 -16.19 11.46
C SER A 15 -13.75 -14.96 10.64
N ILE A 16 -14.66 -15.10 9.68
CA ILE A 16 -15.00 -14.01 8.75
C ILE A 16 -16.50 -13.81 8.74
N THR A 17 -16.96 -12.56 8.86
CA THR A 17 -18.37 -12.22 8.77
C THR A 17 -18.59 -11.26 7.62
N ILE A 18 -19.52 -11.62 6.73
CA ILE A 18 -19.96 -10.80 5.60
C ILE A 18 -21.42 -10.41 5.81
N CYS A 19 -21.71 -9.12 5.64
CA CYS A 19 -23.05 -8.56 5.64
C CYS A 19 -23.49 -8.21 4.22
N HIS A 20 -24.80 -8.19 4.03
CA HIS A 20 -25.46 -7.74 2.80
C HIS A 20 -26.84 -7.17 3.14
N GLU A 21 -27.41 -6.39 2.22
CA GLU A 21 -28.77 -5.88 2.38
C GLU A 21 -29.79 -6.96 1.99
N ALA A 22 -30.51 -7.49 2.99
CA ALA A 22 -31.47 -8.57 2.81
C ALA A 22 -32.67 -8.20 1.90
N GLY A 23 -32.94 -6.91 1.70
CA GLY A 23 -33.93 -6.45 0.72
C GLY A 23 -33.46 -6.51 -0.73
N GLN A 24 -32.16 -6.70 -0.98
CA GLN A 24 -31.54 -6.68 -2.31
C GLN A 24 -31.10 -8.07 -2.74
N VAL A 25 -30.42 -8.81 -1.86
CA VAL A 25 -29.87 -10.14 -2.15
C VAL A 25 -30.05 -11.09 -0.97
N GLU A 26 -30.12 -12.39 -1.28
CA GLU A 26 -30.18 -13.46 -0.29
C GLU A 26 -29.02 -14.44 -0.52
N LEU A 27 -28.36 -14.88 0.55
CA LEU A 27 -27.33 -15.92 0.46
C LEU A 27 -27.96 -17.24 -0.03
N SER A 28 -27.52 -17.73 -1.19
CA SER A 28 -27.98 -18.98 -1.79
C SER A 28 -27.08 -20.15 -1.41
N ALA A 29 -25.76 -19.98 -1.57
CA ALA A 29 -24.78 -21.01 -1.23
C ALA A 29 -23.42 -20.41 -0.84
N LEU A 30 -22.66 -21.18 -0.06
CA LEU A 30 -21.27 -20.91 0.25
C LEU A 30 -20.45 -22.16 -0.06
N ASN A 31 -19.58 -22.06 -1.06
CA ASN A 31 -18.79 -23.19 -1.55
C ASN A 31 -17.32 -23.02 -1.14
N PRO A 32 -16.70 -24.02 -0.48
CA PRO A 32 -15.27 -24.00 -0.16
C PRO A 32 -14.42 -23.78 -1.41
N GLY A 33 -13.46 -22.85 -1.33
CA GLY A 33 -12.51 -22.58 -2.39
C GLY A 33 -11.26 -23.46 -2.31
N THR A 34 -10.29 -23.20 -3.17
CA THR A 34 -9.04 -23.98 -3.27
C THR A 34 -8.23 -23.99 -1.98
N ALA A 35 -8.32 -22.93 -1.17
CA ALA A 35 -7.68 -22.89 0.14
C ALA A 35 -8.17 -23.98 1.10
N ILE A 36 -9.35 -24.54 0.87
CA ILE A 36 -9.92 -25.63 1.68
C ILE A 36 -9.87 -26.94 0.91
N THR A 37 -10.24 -26.94 -0.38
CA THR A 37 -10.36 -28.17 -1.16
C THR A 37 -9.02 -28.82 -1.46
N ASP A 38 -7.93 -28.05 -1.45
CA ASP A 38 -6.60 -28.54 -1.80
C ASP A 38 -5.78 -28.95 -0.56
N LEU A 39 -6.35 -28.81 0.64
CA LEU A 39 -5.73 -29.30 1.87
C LEU A 39 -5.55 -30.82 1.81
N SER A 40 -4.46 -31.32 2.37
CA SER A 40 -4.17 -32.77 2.44
C SER A 40 -5.17 -33.54 3.32
N SER A 41 -5.91 -32.84 4.16
CA SER A 41 -7.00 -33.33 5.00
C SER A 41 -8.04 -32.25 5.20
N PRO A 42 -9.31 -32.60 5.46
CA PRO A 42 -10.33 -31.62 5.83
C PRO A 42 -9.91 -30.79 7.05
N PRO A 43 -10.41 -29.54 7.19
CA PRO A 43 -10.21 -28.74 8.39
C PRO A 43 -10.69 -29.47 9.67
N ASP A 44 -9.97 -29.27 10.77
CA ASP A 44 -10.38 -29.76 12.10
C ASP A 44 -11.73 -29.19 12.55
N PHE A 45 -12.04 -27.96 12.14
CA PHE A 45 -13.32 -27.32 12.38
C PHE A 45 -13.71 -26.40 11.22
N GLU A 46 -14.96 -26.48 10.79
CA GLU A 46 -15.57 -25.55 9.86
C GLU A 46 -17.06 -25.38 10.24
N ALA A 47 -17.49 -24.13 10.41
CA ALA A 47 -18.88 -23.80 10.69
C ALA A 47 -19.32 -22.57 9.90
N ILE A 48 -20.46 -22.68 9.23
CA ILE A 48 -21.11 -21.59 8.50
C ILE A 48 -22.39 -21.25 9.24
N THR A 49 -22.49 -20.02 9.73
CA THR A 49 -23.62 -19.53 10.53
C THR A 49 -24.32 -18.39 9.80
N PRO A 50 -25.33 -18.68 8.96
CA PRO A 50 -26.09 -17.64 8.27
C PRO A 50 -27.03 -16.90 9.24
N PHE A 51 -27.28 -15.63 8.94
CA PHE A 51 -28.26 -14.79 9.61
C PHE A 51 -28.98 -13.90 8.57
N ALA A 52 -29.96 -13.10 9.02
CA ALA A 52 -30.88 -12.42 8.11
C ALA A 52 -30.18 -11.54 7.05
N ASN A 53 -29.09 -10.87 7.44
CA ASN A 53 -28.39 -9.90 6.62
C ASN A 53 -26.92 -10.30 6.39
N GLY A 54 -26.61 -11.60 6.38
CA GLY A 54 -25.21 -12.04 6.28
C GLY A 54 -24.93 -13.46 6.73
N PHE A 55 -23.65 -13.75 6.90
CA PHE A 55 -23.18 -15.02 7.44
C PHE A 55 -21.82 -14.86 8.11
N THR A 56 -21.53 -15.75 9.06
CA THR A 56 -20.19 -15.91 9.65
C THR A 56 -19.64 -17.28 9.24
N VAL A 57 -18.35 -17.33 8.91
CA VAL A 57 -17.60 -18.56 8.64
C VAL A 57 -16.45 -18.66 9.62
N ASP A 58 -16.45 -19.73 10.41
CA ASP A 58 -15.37 -20.07 11.32
C ASP A 58 -14.65 -21.32 10.80
N CYS A 59 -13.35 -21.23 10.59
CA CYS A 59 -12.51 -22.32 10.12
C CYS A 59 -11.25 -22.44 10.97
N VAL A 60 -10.94 -23.65 11.42
CA VAL A 60 -9.65 -24.03 12.01
C VAL A 60 -9.10 -25.17 11.17
N ILE A 61 -7.98 -24.92 10.49
CA ILE A 61 -7.38 -25.90 9.58
C ILE A 61 -6.89 -27.10 10.36
N ASP A 62 -6.05 -26.84 11.37
CA ASP A 62 -5.42 -27.87 12.17
C ASP A 62 -5.07 -27.33 13.55
N THR A 63 -5.70 -27.89 14.57
CA THR A 63 -5.48 -27.54 15.98
C THR A 63 -4.09 -27.92 16.49
N SER A 64 -3.38 -28.80 15.77
CA SER A 64 -1.99 -29.18 16.04
C SER A 64 -0.96 -28.33 15.28
N PHE A 65 -1.41 -27.40 14.43
CA PHE A 65 -0.57 -26.50 13.62
C PHE A 65 0.44 -27.23 12.70
N VAL A 66 0.18 -28.48 12.32
CA VAL A 66 1.02 -29.25 11.39
C VAL A 66 0.66 -28.89 9.95
N THR A 67 -0.63 -28.69 9.67
CA THR A 67 -1.15 -28.24 8.37
C THR A 67 -1.53 -26.76 8.46
N THR A 68 -1.00 -25.96 7.56
CA THR A 68 -1.32 -24.54 7.40
C THR A 68 -1.40 -24.21 5.91
N LEU A 69 -2.06 -23.11 5.56
CA LEU A 69 -1.88 -22.55 4.22
C LEU A 69 -0.53 -21.86 4.17
N PRO A 70 0.30 -22.11 3.14
CA PRO A 70 1.52 -21.34 2.94
C PRO A 70 1.17 -19.87 2.71
N VAL A 71 2.16 -18.99 2.81
CA VAL A 71 1.98 -17.59 2.38
C VAL A 71 1.70 -17.54 0.88
N ASP A 72 0.66 -16.83 0.47
CA ASP A 72 0.25 -16.65 -0.92
C ASP A 72 -0.51 -15.33 -1.07
N ALA A 73 -0.40 -14.71 -2.24
CA ALA A 73 -1.16 -13.50 -2.58
C ALA A 73 -2.65 -13.81 -2.82
N TYR A 74 -3.00 -15.08 -3.05
CA TYR A 74 -4.36 -15.45 -3.44
C TYR A 74 -4.83 -16.78 -2.81
N HIS A 75 -5.37 -16.71 -1.60
CA HIS A 75 -6.15 -17.82 -1.05
C HIS A 75 -7.63 -17.63 -1.38
N GLN A 76 -8.16 -18.42 -2.31
CA GLN A 76 -9.60 -18.50 -2.50
C GLN A 76 -10.23 -19.29 -1.35
N LEU A 77 -10.72 -18.58 -0.34
CA LEU A 77 -11.32 -19.19 0.85
C LEU A 77 -12.70 -19.79 0.51
N TYR A 78 -13.58 -18.97 -0.06
CA TYR A 78 -14.93 -19.38 -0.43
C TYR A 78 -15.43 -18.65 -1.68
N THR A 79 -16.25 -19.34 -2.46
CA THR A 79 -17.11 -18.75 -3.47
C THR A 79 -18.51 -18.58 -2.87
N ILE A 80 -19.05 -17.37 -2.94
CA ILE A 80 -20.34 -17.01 -2.34
C ILE A 80 -21.35 -16.84 -3.46
N ASP A 81 -22.44 -17.60 -3.41
CA ASP A 81 -23.53 -17.50 -4.38
C ASP A 81 -24.68 -16.72 -3.75
N TYR A 82 -25.09 -15.65 -4.42
CA TYR A 82 -26.24 -14.82 -4.04
C TYR A 82 -27.38 -14.98 -5.04
N GLU A 83 -28.60 -14.97 -4.53
CA GLU A 83 -29.81 -14.80 -5.32
C GLU A 83 -30.35 -13.38 -5.17
N TRP A 84 -30.76 -12.78 -6.28
CA TRP A 84 -31.37 -11.45 -6.28
C TRP A 84 -32.79 -11.50 -5.78
N VAL A 85 -33.11 -10.62 -4.82
CA VAL A 85 -34.49 -10.38 -4.40
C VAL A 85 -35.18 -9.63 -5.55
N PRO A 86 -36.27 -10.16 -6.15
CA PRO A 86 -36.87 -9.55 -7.34
C PRO A 86 -37.41 -8.12 -7.17
N SER A 87 -37.70 -7.72 -5.93
CA SER A 87 -38.12 -6.36 -5.58
C SER A 87 -36.98 -5.45 -5.15
N GLY A 88 -35.76 -5.98 -5.06
CA GLY A 88 -34.56 -5.29 -4.65
C GLY A 88 -34.01 -4.37 -5.74
N PHE A 89 -33.04 -3.55 -5.36
CA PHE A 89 -32.23 -2.81 -6.33
C PHE A 89 -31.34 -3.76 -7.13
N GLN A 90 -30.85 -3.29 -8.28
CA GLN A 90 -29.97 -4.05 -9.18
C GLN A 90 -28.50 -4.05 -8.75
N TRP A 91 -28.23 -3.63 -7.51
CA TRP A 91 -26.91 -3.63 -6.91
C TRP A 91 -27.05 -3.84 -5.39
N SER A 92 -26.00 -4.35 -4.75
CA SER A 92 -25.92 -4.52 -3.30
C SER A 92 -24.47 -4.50 -2.83
N GLU A 93 -24.22 -3.82 -1.70
CA GLU A 93 -22.93 -3.85 -1.00
C GLU A 93 -22.76 -5.17 -0.25
N LEU A 94 -21.52 -5.63 -0.21
CA LEU A 94 -21.05 -6.79 0.52
C LEU A 94 -19.91 -6.34 1.44
N ASP A 95 -20.21 -6.25 2.72
CA ASP A 95 -19.30 -5.62 3.68
C ASP A 95 -18.75 -6.64 4.66
N PHE A 96 -17.50 -6.46 5.04
CA PHE A 96 -16.97 -7.08 6.24
C PHE A 96 -17.54 -6.38 7.47
N CYS A 97 -18.26 -7.13 8.29
CA CYS A 97 -19.01 -6.56 9.42
C CYS A 97 -18.78 -7.33 10.72
N THR A 98 -19.26 -6.79 11.84
CA THR A 98 -19.25 -7.51 13.13
C THR A 98 -20.40 -8.50 13.21
N SER A 99 -20.14 -9.75 13.61
CA SER A 99 -21.19 -10.76 13.79
C SER A 99 -22.23 -10.33 14.83
N PRO A 100 -23.55 -10.47 14.53
CA PRO A 100 -24.61 -10.24 15.51
C PRO A 100 -24.61 -11.23 16.70
N SER A 101 -23.87 -12.35 16.59
CA SER A 101 -23.99 -13.52 17.48
C SER A 101 -22.82 -13.75 18.44
N GLY A 102 -21.76 -12.94 18.39
CA GLY A 102 -20.59 -13.11 19.26
C GLY A 102 -19.46 -12.12 19.00
N PRO A 103 -18.38 -12.13 19.81
CA PRO A 103 -17.36 -11.09 19.85
C PRO A 103 -16.32 -11.16 18.72
N ASN A 104 -16.43 -12.12 17.81
CA ASN A 104 -15.42 -12.31 16.78
C ASN A 104 -15.86 -11.51 15.55
N GLY A 105 -15.29 -10.31 15.40
CA GLY A 105 -15.22 -9.67 14.08
C GLY A 105 -14.35 -10.50 13.13
N THR A 106 -14.02 -9.94 11.97
CA THR A 106 -13.12 -10.61 11.01
C THR A 106 -11.73 -10.80 11.63
N LEU A 107 -11.26 -12.05 11.68
CA LEU A 107 -10.00 -12.47 12.30
C LEU A 107 -9.33 -13.53 11.45
N ILE A 108 -8.00 -13.43 11.34
CA ILE A 108 -7.14 -14.43 10.70
C ILE A 108 -6.17 -15.00 11.74
N ASN A 109 -6.07 -16.32 11.82
CA ASN A 109 -5.09 -17.00 12.66
C ASN A 109 -3.85 -17.33 11.83
N SER A 110 -2.70 -16.83 12.25
CA SER A 110 -1.43 -16.97 11.53
C SER A 110 -0.26 -16.99 12.52
N GLY A 111 0.75 -17.84 12.28
CA GLY A 111 1.93 -17.90 13.15
C GLY A 111 1.65 -18.17 14.64
N GLY A 112 0.52 -18.78 14.98
CA GLY A 112 0.09 -19.04 16.36
C GLY A 112 -0.62 -17.87 17.07
N ASN A 113 -0.87 -16.76 16.38
CA ASN A 113 -1.60 -15.59 16.89
C ASN A 113 -2.85 -15.30 16.05
N SER A 114 -3.72 -14.42 16.56
CA SER A 114 -4.90 -13.91 15.85
C SER A 114 -4.72 -12.43 15.50
N TYR A 115 -5.03 -12.08 14.26
CA TYR A 115 -4.92 -10.72 13.72
C TYR A 115 -6.25 -10.26 13.15
N ALA A 116 -6.57 -8.98 13.31
CA ALA A 116 -7.60 -8.34 12.50
C ALA A 116 -6.98 -8.01 11.14
N PRO A 117 -7.49 -8.56 10.02
CA PRO A 117 -6.97 -8.24 8.71
C PRO A 117 -7.44 -6.85 8.27
N PHE A 118 -6.76 -6.26 7.28
CA PHE A 118 -7.37 -5.22 6.47
C PHE A 118 -8.51 -5.85 5.66
N THR A 119 -9.67 -5.22 5.72
CA THR A 119 -10.87 -5.65 4.99
C THR A 119 -11.25 -4.57 4.00
N PHE A 120 -11.61 -5.02 2.81
CA PHE A 120 -12.11 -4.18 1.73
C PHE A 120 -13.47 -4.71 1.33
N ASP A 121 -14.45 -3.84 1.47
CA ASP A 121 -15.81 -4.14 1.09
C ASP A 121 -15.90 -4.18 -0.44
N THR A 122 -16.96 -4.78 -0.95
CA THR A 122 -17.19 -4.86 -2.39
C THR A 122 -18.67 -4.75 -2.66
N PHE A 123 -19.07 -4.81 -3.92
CA PHE A 123 -20.46 -4.76 -4.31
C PHE A 123 -20.70 -5.83 -5.38
N ILE A 124 -21.96 -6.24 -5.49
CA ILE A 124 -22.45 -7.06 -6.59
C ILE A 124 -23.52 -6.29 -7.32
N PHE A 125 -23.61 -6.49 -8.63
CA PHE A 125 -24.61 -5.85 -9.46
C PHE A 125 -25.19 -6.84 -10.45
N ASN A 126 -26.44 -6.58 -10.84
CA ASN A 126 -27.19 -7.36 -11.81
C ASN A 126 -28.04 -6.40 -12.64
N GLY A 127 -27.38 -5.77 -13.60
CA GLY A 127 -28.02 -4.80 -14.47
C GLY A 127 -27.04 -4.07 -15.37
N VAL A 128 -27.59 -3.11 -16.09
CA VAL A 128 -26.90 -2.19 -16.99
C VAL A 128 -27.21 -0.80 -16.47
N VAL A 129 -26.46 -0.34 -15.46
CA VAL A 129 -26.55 1.04 -15.00
C VAL A 129 -25.34 1.74 -15.64
N ASP A 130 -25.59 2.74 -16.47
CA ASP A 130 -24.56 3.50 -17.19
C ASP A 130 -24.90 5.00 -17.16
N PRO A 131 -23.91 5.90 -17.01
CA PRO A 131 -22.49 5.59 -16.77
C PRO A 131 -22.24 5.06 -15.35
N ILE A 132 -21.63 3.89 -15.23
CA ILE A 132 -20.93 3.46 -14.02
C ILE A 132 -19.43 3.56 -14.30
N ALA A 133 -18.69 4.04 -13.33
CA ALA A 133 -17.24 3.94 -13.31
C ALA A 133 -16.77 3.50 -11.93
N PHE A 134 -15.57 2.91 -11.93
CA PHE A 134 -14.92 2.39 -10.76
C PHE A 134 -13.67 3.18 -10.49
N TYR A 135 -13.49 3.53 -9.23
CA TYR A 135 -12.23 4.00 -8.66
C TYR A 135 -11.57 2.80 -8.00
N GLN A 136 -10.36 2.47 -8.41
CA GLN A 136 -9.61 1.35 -7.86
C GLN A 136 -8.23 1.79 -7.42
N ILE A 137 -7.83 1.36 -6.24
CA ILE A 137 -6.43 1.40 -5.80
C ILE A 137 -5.86 0.00 -6.01
N PRO A 138 -4.86 -0.19 -6.85
CA PRO A 138 -4.17 -1.47 -6.93
C PRO A 138 -3.37 -1.73 -5.65
N LEU A 139 -3.17 -3.01 -5.32
CA LEU A 139 -2.19 -3.41 -4.31
C LEU A 139 -0.84 -2.79 -4.68
N SER A 140 -0.35 -1.91 -3.82
CA SER A 140 0.91 -1.20 -4.02
C SER A 140 1.93 -1.77 -3.07
N SER A 141 3.07 -2.22 -3.60
CA SER A 141 4.14 -2.80 -2.78
C SER A 141 5.48 -2.17 -3.10
N GLY A 142 6.28 -1.96 -2.07
CA GLY A 142 7.61 -1.37 -2.18
C GLY A 142 8.51 -1.81 -1.03
N THR A 143 9.58 -1.05 -0.84
CA THR A 143 10.61 -1.35 0.16
C THR A 143 10.93 -0.11 0.97
N TYR A 144 11.42 -0.32 2.18
CA TYR A 144 11.98 0.73 3.02
C TYR A 144 13.30 0.24 3.63
N ASP A 145 14.16 1.17 4.02
CA ASP A 145 15.42 0.86 4.68
C ASP A 145 15.17 0.33 6.10
N ALA A 146 15.60 -0.91 6.37
CA ALA A 146 15.28 -1.63 7.59
C ALA A 146 15.87 -1.01 8.87
N GLY A 147 16.92 -0.17 8.74
CA GLY A 147 17.57 0.53 9.85
C GLY A 147 16.82 1.81 10.21
N SER A 148 16.83 2.76 9.28
CA SER A 148 16.18 4.07 9.40
C SER A 148 14.67 4.02 9.51
N GLY A 149 14.04 3.04 8.87
CA GLY A 149 12.60 3.08 8.65
C GLY A 149 12.19 3.98 7.49
N ALA A 150 13.12 4.60 6.74
CA ALA A 150 12.83 5.48 5.62
C ALA A 150 12.50 4.70 4.35
N GLY A 151 11.35 4.98 3.75
CA GLY A 151 10.91 4.40 2.48
C GLY A 151 9.96 5.33 1.78
N GLU A 152 9.90 5.20 0.46
CA GLU A 152 9.05 5.99 -0.42
C GLU A 152 8.31 5.04 -1.38
N ILE A 153 7.07 5.36 -1.72
CA ILE A 153 6.28 4.65 -2.72
C ILE A 153 5.28 5.57 -3.39
N THR A 154 5.14 5.42 -4.70
CA THR A 154 4.08 6.08 -5.48
C THR A 154 2.97 5.08 -5.76
N ILE A 155 1.73 5.48 -5.49
CA ILE A 155 0.53 4.74 -5.88
C ILE A 155 -0.08 5.34 -7.13
N GLU A 156 -0.78 4.48 -7.87
CA GLU A 156 -1.44 4.80 -9.13
C GLU A 156 -2.92 4.39 -9.05
N PRO A 157 -3.78 5.19 -8.41
CA PRO A 157 -5.22 4.96 -8.45
C PRO A 157 -5.71 4.98 -9.89
N ARG A 158 -6.74 4.17 -10.17
CA ARG A 158 -7.23 3.89 -11.51
C ARG A 158 -8.70 4.21 -11.62
N VAL A 159 -9.10 4.66 -12.79
CA VAL A 159 -10.51 4.85 -13.15
C VAL A 159 -10.80 3.98 -14.35
N PHE A 160 -11.87 3.20 -14.31
CA PHE A 160 -12.29 2.39 -15.46
C PHE A 160 -13.81 2.35 -15.56
N PRO A 161 -14.37 2.25 -16.79
CA PRO A 161 -15.80 2.21 -16.99
C PRO A 161 -16.34 0.84 -16.59
N GLY A 162 -17.58 0.78 -16.07
CA GLY A 162 -18.16 -0.47 -15.63
C GLY A 162 -18.72 -1.33 -16.75
N LEU A 163 -19.33 -0.72 -17.76
CA LEU A 163 -19.69 -1.38 -19.02
C LEU A 163 -19.07 -0.62 -20.19
N ILE A 164 -18.93 -1.32 -21.33
CA ILE A 164 -18.34 -0.76 -22.53
C ILE A 164 -19.43 0.00 -23.30
N PRO A 165 -19.67 1.28 -22.95
CA PRO A 165 -19.45 2.31 -23.95
C PRO A 165 -18.33 3.27 -23.53
N THR A 166 -17.67 3.88 -24.52
CA THR A 166 -16.69 4.93 -24.27
C THR A 166 -17.39 6.16 -23.71
N PHE A 167 -16.98 6.59 -22.51
CA PHE A 167 -17.43 7.84 -21.93
C PHE A 167 -16.36 8.92 -22.08
N GLU A 168 -16.77 10.17 -21.95
CA GLU A 168 -15.90 11.35 -22.02
C GLU A 168 -15.98 12.06 -20.68
N LEU A 169 -14.82 12.29 -20.05
CA LEU A 169 -14.70 12.98 -18.78
C LEU A 169 -14.33 14.45 -19.02
N GLU A 170 -15.01 15.35 -18.32
CA GLU A 170 -14.72 16.79 -18.26
C GLU A 170 -14.07 17.20 -16.92
N GLY A 171 -14.01 16.28 -15.97
CA GLY A 171 -13.41 16.50 -14.66
C GLY A 171 -13.50 15.26 -13.77
N LEU A 172 -12.80 15.32 -12.65
CA LEU A 172 -12.93 14.37 -11.56
C LEU A 172 -12.44 14.99 -10.26
N SER A 173 -12.99 14.53 -9.15
CA SER A 173 -12.40 14.69 -7.83
C SER A 173 -12.11 13.32 -7.22
N MET A 174 -11.00 13.24 -6.49
CA MET A 174 -10.55 12.02 -5.83
C MET A 174 -10.02 12.34 -4.44
N ALA A 175 -10.47 11.57 -3.45
CA ALA A 175 -10.14 11.71 -2.05
C ALA A 175 -9.76 10.34 -1.49
N VAL A 176 -8.52 10.22 -0.99
CA VAL A 176 -7.96 8.96 -0.49
C VAL A 176 -7.39 9.15 0.91
N SER A 177 -7.81 8.31 1.86
CA SER A 177 -7.29 8.28 3.24
C SER A 177 -6.36 7.10 3.50
N HIS A 178 -5.47 7.27 4.48
CA HIS A 178 -4.45 6.30 4.89
C HIS A 178 -4.18 6.32 6.41
N ASP A 179 -3.29 5.45 6.89
CA ASP A 179 -2.83 5.46 8.28
C ASP A 179 -1.75 6.54 8.49
N SER A 180 -2.18 7.71 8.99
CA SER A 180 -1.32 8.86 9.27
C SER A 180 -0.27 8.61 10.36
N ILE A 181 -0.32 7.49 11.08
CA ILE A 181 0.70 7.12 12.08
C ILE A 181 1.95 6.59 11.38
N LEU A 182 1.78 5.89 10.26
CA LEU A 182 2.86 5.16 9.59
C LEU A 182 3.35 5.85 8.33
N LEU A 183 2.48 6.57 7.63
CA LEU A 183 2.78 7.20 6.34
C LEU A 183 2.39 8.68 6.34
N GLN A 184 3.15 9.45 5.57
CA GLN A 184 2.82 10.82 5.19
C GLN A 184 2.75 10.93 3.65
N VAL A 185 1.98 11.89 3.16
CA VAL A 185 1.86 12.18 1.72
C VAL A 185 2.87 13.25 1.36
N ASP A 186 3.73 12.97 0.39
CA ASP A 186 4.77 13.91 -0.06
C ASP A 186 4.29 14.74 -1.25
N SER A 187 3.56 14.12 -2.18
CA SER A 187 3.04 14.80 -3.37
C SER A 187 1.83 14.08 -3.96
N VAL A 188 0.97 14.84 -4.63
CA VAL A 188 -0.13 14.36 -5.45
C VAL A 188 -0.16 15.18 -6.72
N GLU A 189 -0.12 14.51 -7.87
CA GLU A 189 -0.05 15.16 -9.17
C GLU A 189 -0.91 14.45 -10.23
N PRO A 190 -1.44 15.18 -11.22
CA PRO A 190 -2.08 14.56 -12.38
C PRO A 190 -1.12 13.60 -13.08
N ALA A 191 -1.65 12.47 -13.54
CA ALA A 191 -0.90 11.43 -14.23
C ALA A 191 -1.61 10.98 -15.52
N GLY A 192 -0.97 10.05 -16.25
CA GLY A 192 -1.55 9.41 -17.42
C GLY A 192 -2.10 10.39 -18.46
N GLU A 193 -3.34 10.14 -18.89
CA GLU A 193 -4.08 10.96 -19.84
C GLU A 193 -4.31 12.39 -19.35
N PHE A 194 -4.53 12.56 -18.03
CA PHE A 194 -4.75 13.88 -17.42
C PHE A 194 -3.48 14.73 -17.48
N ALA A 195 -2.31 14.17 -17.18
CA ALA A 195 -1.03 14.87 -17.31
C ALA A 195 -0.71 15.29 -18.76
N GLN A 196 -1.18 14.52 -19.75
CA GLN A 196 -0.93 14.78 -21.17
C GLN A 196 -1.83 15.87 -21.78
N LEU A 197 -2.86 16.31 -21.07
CA LEU A 197 -3.74 17.40 -21.50
C LEU A 197 -2.95 18.67 -21.85
N PHE A 198 -3.47 19.42 -22.82
CA PHE A 198 -2.86 20.65 -23.36
C PHE A 198 -1.35 20.51 -23.69
N GLY A 199 -0.96 19.37 -24.25
CA GLY A 199 0.42 19.12 -24.69
C GLY A 199 1.38 18.87 -23.53
N GLY A 200 0.90 18.27 -22.43
CA GLY A 200 1.70 17.98 -21.24
C GLY A 200 1.67 19.06 -20.16
N SER A 201 0.72 20.00 -20.25
CA SER A 201 0.55 21.03 -19.21
C SER A 201 -0.39 20.58 -18.08
N GLY A 202 -0.99 19.39 -18.20
CA GLY A 202 -2.01 18.89 -17.28
C GLY A 202 -3.40 19.49 -17.55
N PRO A 203 -4.40 19.18 -16.70
CA PRO A 203 -5.76 19.73 -16.78
C PRO A 203 -5.80 21.27 -16.66
N GLU A 204 -6.88 21.92 -17.10
CA GLU A 204 -7.01 23.38 -17.03
C GLU A 204 -7.03 23.89 -15.58
N ILE A 205 -7.71 23.15 -14.69
CA ILE A 205 -7.75 23.45 -13.26
C ILE A 205 -7.35 22.19 -12.51
N VAL A 206 -6.41 22.34 -11.58
CA VAL A 206 -5.99 21.29 -10.64
C VAL A 206 -5.89 21.93 -9.26
N LEU A 207 -6.62 21.37 -8.30
CA LEU A 207 -6.58 21.75 -6.89
C LEU A 207 -6.19 20.54 -6.08
N VAL A 208 -5.05 20.60 -5.40
CA VAL A 208 -4.56 19.54 -4.52
C VAL A 208 -4.54 20.07 -3.09
N GLU A 209 -5.08 19.29 -2.16
CA GLU A 209 -4.93 19.53 -0.72
C GLU A 209 -4.46 18.24 -0.05
N ILE A 210 -3.39 18.35 0.74
CA ILE A 210 -2.76 17.24 1.45
C ILE A 210 -3.06 17.40 2.95
N PHE A 211 -3.51 16.31 3.57
CA PHE A 211 -3.79 16.18 4.99
C PHE A 211 -2.83 15.17 5.62
N ASP A 212 -2.80 15.13 6.96
CA ASP A 212 -2.00 14.12 7.67
C ASP A 212 -2.51 12.69 7.38
N ASP A 213 -3.82 12.53 7.23
CA ASP A 213 -4.55 11.26 7.06
C ASP A 213 -5.10 11.02 5.65
N GLY A 214 -4.68 11.83 4.68
CA GLY A 214 -5.06 11.61 3.29
C GLY A 214 -4.73 12.76 2.36
N TRP A 215 -5.31 12.71 1.17
CA TRP A 215 -5.21 13.79 0.19
C TRP A 215 -6.47 13.87 -0.64
N VAL A 216 -6.69 15.05 -1.22
CA VAL A 216 -7.71 15.28 -2.23
C VAL A 216 -7.11 15.98 -3.44
N ILE A 217 -7.59 15.61 -4.62
CA ILE A 217 -7.33 16.31 -5.87
C ILE A 217 -8.65 16.52 -6.61
N ASP A 218 -8.87 17.73 -7.08
CA ASP A 218 -9.99 18.13 -7.92
C ASP A 218 -9.45 18.67 -9.24
N MET A 219 -9.90 18.08 -10.35
CA MET A 219 -9.41 18.37 -11.69
C MET A 219 -10.57 18.73 -12.62
N THR A 220 -10.50 19.90 -13.24
CA THR A 220 -11.32 20.24 -14.40
C THR A 220 -10.48 20.10 -15.67
N VAL A 221 -10.91 19.24 -16.59
CA VAL A 221 -10.22 18.97 -17.85
C VAL A 221 -10.17 20.22 -18.70
N ASP A 222 -11.33 20.78 -19.04
CA ASP A 222 -11.44 21.96 -19.91
C ASP A 222 -12.81 22.64 -19.74
N THR A 223 -12.82 23.84 -19.17
CA THR A 223 -14.02 24.67 -18.95
C THR A 223 -14.67 25.13 -20.26
N THR A 224 -13.98 25.02 -21.39
CA THR A 224 -14.52 25.31 -22.73
C THR A 224 -15.10 24.08 -23.43
N GLY A 225 -14.85 22.88 -22.90
CA GLY A 225 -15.29 21.61 -23.47
C GLY A 225 -14.60 21.23 -24.79
N SER A 226 -13.42 21.79 -25.07
CA SER A 226 -12.67 21.51 -26.31
C SER A 226 -11.75 20.29 -26.18
N ASN A 227 -11.37 19.93 -24.96
CA ASN A 227 -10.58 18.76 -24.59
C ASN A 227 -11.39 17.89 -23.63
N ILE A 228 -11.18 16.58 -23.74
CA ILE A 228 -11.86 15.55 -22.96
C ILE A 228 -10.87 14.44 -22.65
N VAL A 229 -11.10 13.70 -21.57
CA VAL A 229 -10.43 12.42 -21.33
C VAL A 229 -11.37 11.30 -21.73
N LEU A 230 -10.91 10.40 -22.60
CA LEU A 230 -11.71 9.24 -23.00
C LEU A 230 -11.57 8.14 -21.94
N LEU A 231 -12.69 7.71 -21.39
CA LEU A 231 -12.80 6.56 -20.51
C LEU A 231 -13.34 5.37 -21.32
N ASN A 232 -12.49 4.80 -22.17
CA ASN A 232 -12.78 3.61 -22.99
C ASN A 232 -12.17 2.32 -22.41
N ASP A 233 -11.21 2.48 -21.53
CA ASP A 233 -10.49 1.45 -20.79
C ASP A 233 -10.07 2.10 -19.45
N LEU A 234 -9.16 1.46 -18.75
CA LEU A 234 -8.54 1.97 -17.55
C LEU A 234 -7.64 3.17 -17.83
N VAL A 235 -7.81 4.23 -17.03
CA VAL A 235 -6.93 5.42 -16.98
C VAL A 235 -6.32 5.57 -15.59
N THR A 236 -5.13 6.16 -15.51
CA THR A 236 -4.42 6.45 -14.24
C THR A 236 -4.36 7.96 -14.06
N PRO A 237 -5.37 8.59 -13.44
CA PRO A 237 -5.46 10.06 -13.41
C PRO A 237 -4.48 10.73 -12.46
N VAL A 238 -3.94 10.01 -11.48
CA VAL A 238 -3.19 10.58 -10.36
C VAL A 238 -1.99 9.71 -10.01
N HIS A 239 -0.86 10.35 -9.71
CA HIS A 239 0.22 9.76 -8.93
C HIS A 239 0.22 10.41 -7.56
N ALA A 240 0.22 9.59 -6.50
CA ALA A 240 0.38 10.06 -5.14
C ALA A 240 1.59 9.36 -4.50
N THR A 241 2.55 10.15 -4.03
CA THR A 241 3.79 9.66 -3.43
C THR A 241 3.70 9.78 -1.92
N TYR A 242 4.05 8.69 -1.24
CA TYR A 242 4.04 8.55 0.20
C TYR A 242 5.44 8.23 0.69
N SER A 243 5.78 8.76 1.86
CA SER A 243 6.93 8.34 2.64
C SER A 243 6.48 7.69 3.94
N THR A 244 7.29 6.75 4.44
CA THR A 244 7.15 6.30 5.82
C THR A 244 7.44 7.46 6.78
N ILE A 245 6.86 7.38 7.98
CA ILE A 245 7.23 8.23 9.12
C ILE A 245 8.26 7.43 9.93
N PRO A 246 9.58 7.67 9.77
CA PRO A 246 10.62 6.74 10.23
C PRO A 246 10.55 6.47 11.74
N ALA A 247 10.24 7.50 12.54
CA ALA A 247 10.11 7.40 13.99
C ALA A 247 8.94 6.52 14.47
N ALA A 248 7.98 6.20 13.60
CA ALA A 248 6.85 5.32 13.90
C ALA A 248 7.10 3.87 13.45
N ILE A 249 8.14 3.63 12.63
CA ILE A 249 8.42 2.31 12.09
C ILE A 249 9.21 1.49 13.10
N THR A 250 8.80 0.25 13.32
CA THR A 250 9.61 -0.72 14.06
C THR A 250 10.63 -1.35 13.11
N PRO A 251 11.95 -1.19 13.35
CA PRO A 251 12.99 -1.71 12.46
C PRO A 251 12.79 -3.19 12.12
N GLY A 252 12.94 -3.53 10.83
CA GLY A 252 12.82 -4.90 10.32
C GLY A 252 11.40 -5.49 10.27
N SER A 253 10.35 -4.71 10.50
CA SER A 253 8.95 -5.16 10.38
C SER A 253 8.29 -4.66 9.09
N CYS A 254 7.42 -5.43 8.45
CA CYS A 254 6.63 -4.90 7.33
C CYS A 254 5.75 -3.73 7.79
N VAL A 255 5.69 -2.68 6.98
CA VAL A 255 4.80 -1.53 7.17
C VAL A 255 3.65 -1.67 6.19
N ALA A 256 2.42 -1.49 6.66
CA ALA A 256 1.25 -1.54 5.80
C ALA A 256 0.22 -0.50 6.24
N SER A 257 -0.45 0.10 5.27
CA SER A 257 -1.58 1.00 5.48
C SER A 257 -2.73 0.57 4.59
N TRP A 258 -3.95 0.71 5.07
CA TRP A 258 -5.11 0.77 4.17
C TRP A 258 -5.01 2.03 3.33
N LEU A 259 -5.54 1.95 2.11
CA LEU A 259 -5.82 3.08 1.25
C LEU A 259 -7.29 2.99 0.87
N ARG A 260 -8.06 4.04 1.17
CA ARG A 260 -9.50 4.04 0.99
C ARG A 260 -9.96 5.28 0.29
N PHE A 261 -10.86 5.14 -0.68
CA PHE A 261 -11.59 6.29 -1.19
C PHE A 261 -12.53 6.82 -0.10
N ASP A 262 -12.30 8.05 0.34
CA ASP A 262 -12.89 8.57 1.56
C ASP A 262 -13.60 9.90 1.31
N ASN A 263 -14.92 9.83 1.21
CA ASN A 263 -15.77 11.00 0.99
C ASN A 263 -15.90 11.90 2.23
N SER A 264 -15.24 11.57 3.34
CA SER A 264 -15.26 12.37 4.58
C SER A 264 -14.08 13.35 4.69
N ILE A 265 -13.07 13.24 3.83
CA ILE A 265 -11.93 14.17 3.78
C ILE A 265 -12.06 15.11 2.57
N GLY A 266 -11.94 16.42 2.80
CA GLY A 266 -11.97 17.43 1.73
C GLY A 266 -13.23 17.39 0.85
N VAL A 267 -13.03 17.16 -0.46
CA VAL A 267 -14.10 17.03 -1.46
C VAL A 267 -14.50 15.57 -1.64
N GLY A 268 -15.76 15.30 -1.98
CA GLY A 268 -16.20 13.93 -2.29
C GLY A 268 -15.54 13.40 -3.55
N ASN A 269 -15.42 12.08 -3.66
CA ASN A 269 -15.02 11.40 -4.90
C ASN A 269 -16.15 11.49 -5.92
N GLU A 270 -15.84 12.01 -7.11
CA GLU A 270 -16.83 12.31 -8.15
C GLU A 270 -16.16 12.23 -9.54
N LEU A 271 -16.93 11.82 -10.53
CA LEU A 271 -16.55 11.87 -11.95
C LEU A 271 -17.52 12.76 -12.72
N ASP A 272 -16.99 13.72 -13.47
CA ASP A 272 -17.79 14.61 -14.30
C ASP A 272 -17.82 14.09 -15.73
N PHE A 273 -18.98 13.60 -16.15
CA PHE A 273 -19.21 13.06 -17.48
C PHE A 273 -19.82 14.11 -18.42
N VAL A 274 -19.23 14.24 -19.60
CA VAL A 274 -19.77 15.12 -20.66
C VAL A 274 -21.19 14.71 -21.01
N GLY A 275 -22.14 15.61 -20.74
CA GLY A 275 -23.56 15.43 -21.09
C GLY A 275 -24.38 14.55 -20.14
N PHE A 276 -23.75 13.96 -19.12
CA PHE A 276 -24.42 13.18 -18.07
C PHE A 276 -24.35 13.86 -16.70
N GLY A 277 -23.41 14.79 -16.51
CA GLY A 277 -23.18 15.45 -15.24
C GLY A 277 -22.30 14.59 -14.34
N SER A 278 -22.37 14.88 -13.06
CA SER A 278 -21.46 14.33 -12.06
C SER A 278 -22.04 13.10 -11.39
N GLU A 279 -21.26 12.03 -11.29
CA GLU A 279 -21.66 10.75 -10.70
C GLU A 279 -20.62 10.28 -9.68
N VAL A 280 -21.07 9.59 -8.64
CA VAL A 280 -20.19 9.00 -7.63
C VAL A 280 -19.70 7.64 -8.14
N PRO A 281 -18.37 7.44 -8.28
CA PRO A 281 -17.83 6.15 -8.68
C PRO A 281 -18.00 5.11 -7.56
N LEU A 282 -17.98 3.85 -7.94
CA LEU A 282 -17.90 2.73 -6.99
C LEU A 282 -16.43 2.47 -6.64
N PHE A 283 -16.16 2.11 -5.40
CA PHE A 283 -14.81 2.04 -4.85
C PHE A 283 -14.29 0.60 -4.76
N GLU A 284 -13.03 0.43 -5.15
CA GLU A 284 -12.22 -0.75 -4.92
C GLU A 284 -10.95 -0.32 -4.18
N ASP A 285 -11.05 -0.30 -2.85
CA ASP A 285 -9.97 0.03 -1.92
C ASP A 285 -8.90 -1.08 -1.86
N ASN A 286 -7.71 -0.75 -1.35
CA ASN A 286 -6.65 -1.75 -1.19
C ASN A 286 -5.61 -1.34 -0.12
N VAL A 287 -4.53 -2.10 0.00
CA VAL A 287 -3.39 -1.78 0.86
C VAL A 287 -2.19 -1.26 0.09
N LEU A 288 -1.38 -0.50 0.80
CA LEU A 288 0.01 -0.24 0.50
C LEU A 288 0.87 -1.02 1.48
N VAL A 289 1.88 -1.74 0.98
CA VAL A 289 2.82 -2.52 1.81
C VAL A 289 4.27 -2.17 1.48
N LEU A 290 5.06 -1.83 2.50
CA LEU A 290 6.49 -1.63 2.40
C LEU A 290 7.23 -2.71 3.19
N THR A 291 8.13 -3.42 2.51
CA THR A 291 8.94 -4.47 3.12
C THR A 291 10.33 -3.96 3.51
N PRO A 292 10.87 -4.34 4.67
CA PRO A 292 12.20 -3.92 5.08
C PRO A 292 13.26 -4.54 4.16
N VAL A 293 14.17 -3.71 3.68
CA VAL A 293 15.40 -4.14 3.00
C VAL A 293 16.58 -3.57 3.76
N ALA A 294 17.59 -4.41 3.99
CA ALA A 294 18.85 -3.97 4.58
C ALA A 294 19.94 -4.08 3.50
N VAL A 295 20.57 -2.95 3.18
CA VAL A 295 21.66 -2.90 2.21
C VAL A 295 22.97 -3.13 2.95
N SER A 296 23.78 -4.06 2.46
CA SER A 296 25.14 -4.22 2.98
C SER A 296 25.99 -3.05 2.51
N PHE A 297 26.85 -2.52 3.37
CA PHE A 297 27.80 -1.46 3.03
C PHE A 297 29.14 -1.67 3.74
N LEU A 298 30.12 -0.84 3.41
CA LEU A 298 31.42 -0.75 4.08
C LEU A 298 31.51 0.60 4.78
N ARG A 299 31.59 0.63 6.11
CA ARG A 299 31.62 1.86 6.89
C ARG A 299 32.87 2.67 6.58
N GLY A 300 32.67 3.92 6.17
CA GLY A 300 33.71 4.84 5.73
C GLY A 300 33.99 4.86 4.22
N ASP A 301 33.39 3.97 3.42
CA ASP A 301 33.43 3.98 1.95
C ASP A 301 32.22 4.76 1.41
N VAL A 302 32.35 6.09 1.36
CA VAL A 302 31.26 7.04 1.16
C VAL A 302 31.02 7.33 -0.32
N ASN A 303 32.05 7.17 -1.16
CA ASN A 303 31.90 7.27 -2.60
C ASN A 303 31.59 5.90 -3.27
N ASP A 304 31.35 4.87 -2.46
CA ASP A 304 30.90 3.53 -2.85
C ASP A 304 31.81 2.88 -3.90
N ASP A 305 33.13 3.08 -3.77
CA ASP A 305 34.14 2.57 -4.71
C ASP A 305 34.85 1.29 -4.22
N SER A 306 34.34 0.69 -3.13
CA SER A 306 34.87 -0.47 -2.41
C SER A 306 36.21 -0.23 -1.70
N THR A 307 36.68 1.03 -1.64
CA THR A 307 37.99 1.37 -1.08
C THR A 307 37.97 2.58 -0.15
N LEU A 308 38.03 2.34 1.16
CA LEU A 308 38.16 3.39 2.15
C LEU A 308 39.51 4.15 2.02
N ASN A 309 39.45 5.39 1.55
CA ASN A 309 40.59 6.27 1.27
C ASN A 309 40.26 7.78 1.44
N LEU A 310 41.12 8.68 0.93
CA LEU A 310 40.92 10.13 1.09
C LEU A 310 39.69 10.65 0.30
N ALA A 311 39.34 10.00 -0.81
CA ALA A 311 38.19 10.37 -1.64
C ALA A 311 36.88 10.33 -0.85
N ASP A 312 36.74 9.41 0.10
CA ASP A 312 35.59 9.33 1.01
C ASP A 312 35.44 10.57 1.87
N GLY A 313 36.54 11.02 2.49
CA GLY A 313 36.54 12.24 3.28
C GLY A 313 36.25 13.49 2.45
N ILE A 314 36.68 13.52 1.18
CA ILE A 314 36.30 14.59 0.25
C ILE A 314 34.80 14.55 -0.04
N THR A 315 34.24 13.35 -0.24
CA THR A 315 32.82 13.13 -0.53
C THR A 315 31.94 13.54 0.65
N GLN A 316 32.31 13.18 1.89
CA GLN A 316 31.62 13.63 3.10
C GLN A 316 31.58 15.16 3.20
N LEU A 317 32.72 15.83 3.03
CA LEU A 317 32.79 17.30 3.07
C LEU A 317 32.00 17.95 1.92
N GLY A 318 31.99 17.30 0.75
CA GLY A 318 31.18 17.69 -0.39
C GLY A 318 29.69 17.68 -0.03
N ALA A 319 29.21 16.59 0.55
CA ALA A 319 27.82 16.44 0.98
C ALA A 319 27.45 17.45 2.07
N LEU A 320 28.30 17.63 3.09
CA LEU A 320 28.02 18.53 4.22
C LEU A 320 28.05 20.02 3.85
N PHE A 321 28.94 20.45 2.95
CA PHE A 321 29.22 21.88 2.76
C PHE A 321 29.14 22.39 1.32
N SER A 322 29.16 21.49 0.33
CA SER A 322 29.26 21.87 -1.09
C SER A 322 28.02 21.54 -1.89
N GLY A 323 27.02 20.89 -1.28
CA GLY A 323 25.74 20.56 -1.93
C GLY A 323 25.91 19.60 -3.11
N THR A 324 26.86 18.67 -3.03
CA THR A 324 27.16 17.69 -4.10
C THR A 324 26.06 16.66 -4.33
N GLY A 325 24.92 16.79 -3.67
CA GLY A 325 23.79 15.85 -3.70
C GLY A 325 23.70 15.03 -2.40
N PRO A 326 22.56 14.36 -2.17
CA PRO A 326 22.43 13.37 -1.10
C PRO A 326 23.41 12.21 -1.32
N LEU A 327 23.80 11.54 -0.23
CA LEU A 327 24.63 10.33 -0.29
C LEU A 327 23.74 9.11 -0.48
N ASP A 328 24.18 8.15 -1.31
CA ASP A 328 23.43 6.91 -1.55
C ASP A 328 23.39 6.01 -0.30
N CYS A 329 24.39 6.12 0.57
CA CYS A 329 24.51 5.38 1.83
C CYS A 329 25.03 6.29 2.94
N THR A 330 24.11 6.78 3.78
CA THR A 330 24.48 7.64 4.90
C THR A 330 25.10 6.87 6.06
N ASP A 331 24.85 5.55 6.18
CA ASP A 331 25.51 4.72 7.20
C ASP A 331 27.00 4.55 6.91
N ALA A 332 27.39 4.49 5.62
CA ALA A 332 28.79 4.52 5.24
C ALA A 332 29.45 5.86 5.62
N ALA A 333 28.67 6.95 5.57
CA ALA A 333 29.13 8.29 5.89
C ALA A 333 29.22 8.56 7.40
N ASP A 334 28.39 7.93 8.22
CA ASP A 334 28.54 7.88 9.67
C ASP A 334 29.70 6.94 10.06
N THR A 335 30.91 7.51 10.00
CA THR A 335 32.14 6.74 10.18
C THR A 335 32.41 6.45 11.65
N ASN A 336 31.88 7.27 12.55
CA ASN A 336 32.06 7.08 13.99
C ASN A 336 30.92 6.28 14.65
N ASP A 337 29.84 5.99 13.89
CA ASP A 337 28.68 5.19 14.27
C ASP A 337 27.95 5.81 15.48
N ASP A 338 27.72 7.12 15.43
CA ASP A 338 27.01 7.88 16.49
C ASP A 338 25.54 8.20 16.15
N GLY A 339 25.09 7.76 14.98
CA GLY A 339 23.76 7.95 14.42
C GLY A 339 23.54 9.32 13.80
N ASN A 340 24.60 10.09 13.53
CA ASN A 340 24.50 11.41 12.93
C ASN A 340 25.64 11.67 11.94
N PHE A 341 25.31 11.77 10.65
CA PHE A 341 26.28 12.22 9.66
C PHE A 341 26.60 13.72 9.81
N ASN A 342 27.81 14.05 10.26
CA ASN A 342 28.30 15.40 10.47
C ASN A 342 29.83 15.52 10.29
N ILE A 343 30.42 16.66 10.64
CA ILE A 343 31.86 16.90 10.47
C ILE A 343 32.76 16.00 11.34
N ALA A 344 32.22 15.46 12.45
CA ALA A 344 32.94 14.54 13.31
C ALA A 344 33.31 13.25 12.57
N ASP A 345 32.48 12.79 11.64
CA ASP A 345 32.74 11.61 10.81
C ASP A 345 33.97 11.77 9.95
N THR A 346 34.09 12.90 9.26
CA THR A 346 35.27 13.20 8.45
C THR A 346 36.53 13.30 9.30
N ILE A 347 36.43 13.89 10.50
CA ILE A 347 37.56 13.94 11.43
C ILE A 347 37.95 12.53 11.87
N TYR A 348 36.97 11.67 12.18
CA TYR A 348 37.18 10.28 12.57
C TYR A 348 37.86 9.49 11.43
N LEU A 349 37.31 9.57 10.22
CA LEU A 349 37.81 8.91 9.02
C LEU A 349 39.26 9.31 8.70
N LEU A 350 39.55 10.61 8.66
CA LEU A 350 40.90 11.11 8.38
C LEU A 350 41.88 10.76 9.51
N SER A 351 41.41 10.70 10.76
CA SER A 351 42.21 10.27 11.90
C SER A 351 42.65 8.81 11.76
N PHE A 352 41.74 7.92 11.36
CA PHE A 352 42.04 6.52 11.04
C PHE A 352 43.05 6.43 9.89
N LEU A 353 42.79 7.12 8.77
CA LEU A 353 43.62 7.06 7.57
C LEU A 353 45.05 7.59 7.74
N PHE A 354 45.23 8.68 8.50
CA PHE A 354 46.51 9.41 8.50
C PHE A 354 47.19 9.51 9.86
N THR A 355 46.48 9.26 10.96
CA THR A 355 47.02 9.46 12.31
C THR A 355 46.94 8.24 13.21
N ALA A 356 46.70 7.05 12.64
CA ALA A 356 46.53 5.80 13.37
C ALA A 356 45.43 5.88 14.44
N GLY A 357 44.33 6.56 14.12
CA GLY A 357 43.09 6.54 14.89
C GLY A 357 42.47 5.15 14.94
N ALA A 358 41.39 5.02 15.72
CA ALA A 358 40.62 3.78 15.77
C ALA A 358 40.02 3.46 14.38
N PRO A 359 39.95 2.19 13.96
CA PRO A 359 39.23 1.81 12.75
C PRO A 359 37.74 2.11 12.90
N PRO A 360 37.02 2.39 11.78
CA PRO A 360 35.57 2.49 11.80
C PRO A 360 34.93 1.29 12.52
N PRO A 361 33.86 1.52 13.29
CA PRO A 361 33.02 0.44 13.80
C PRO A 361 32.48 -0.44 12.67
N ALA A 362 31.93 -1.61 13.01
CA ALA A 362 31.36 -2.49 12.00
C ALA A 362 30.21 -1.79 11.24
N PRO A 363 30.02 -2.06 9.93
CA PRO A 363 30.75 -3.01 9.09
C PRO A 363 32.08 -2.47 8.53
N PHE A 364 33.21 -3.00 9.02
CA PHE A 364 34.57 -2.75 8.52
C PHE A 364 35.49 -3.85 9.09
N PRO A 365 36.48 -4.39 8.33
CA PRO A 365 36.89 -4.04 6.97
C PRO A 365 36.10 -4.75 5.86
N ASP A 366 35.19 -5.63 6.24
CA ASP A 366 34.34 -6.37 5.32
C ASP A 366 32.96 -5.72 5.26
N CYS A 367 32.30 -5.84 4.11
CA CYS A 367 30.91 -5.44 3.94
C CYS A 367 30.00 -6.17 4.94
N GLY A 368 29.01 -5.45 5.46
CA GLY A 368 27.98 -6.02 6.31
C GLY A 368 26.78 -5.11 6.44
N LEU A 369 25.76 -5.58 7.16
CA LEU A 369 24.65 -4.75 7.59
C LEU A 369 25.08 -3.88 8.77
N ASP A 370 24.38 -2.77 8.97
CA ASP A 370 24.53 -1.95 10.16
C ASP A 370 24.12 -2.74 11.43
N PRO A 371 25.04 -2.98 12.38
CA PRO A 371 24.70 -3.65 13.64
C PRO A 371 24.00 -2.70 14.64
N THR A 372 23.93 -1.40 14.35
CA THR A 372 23.50 -0.33 15.26
C THR A 372 22.40 0.53 14.64
N PRO A 373 21.20 -0.04 14.35
CA PRO A 373 20.15 0.67 13.62
C PRO A 373 19.83 2.05 14.22
N ASP A 374 19.89 3.08 13.38
CA ASP A 374 19.53 4.45 13.71
C ASP A 374 18.72 5.09 12.58
N SER A 375 18.62 6.42 12.49
CA SER A 375 17.82 7.12 11.47
C SER A 375 18.49 7.26 10.09
N LEU A 376 19.76 6.87 9.98
CA LEU A 376 20.51 6.81 8.75
C LEU A 376 20.26 5.45 8.06
N GLY A 377 20.41 5.43 6.74
CA GLY A 377 20.21 4.21 5.96
C GLY A 377 21.03 4.19 4.67
N CYS A 378 20.86 3.12 3.90
CA CYS A 378 21.51 2.95 2.61
C CYS A 378 20.52 2.54 1.52
N SER A 379 20.38 3.41 0.52
CA SER A 379 19.55 3.17 -0.66
C SER A 379 20.22 2.20 -1.64
N SER A 380 21.55 2.24 -1.74
CA SER A 380 22.37 1.32 -2.53
C SER A 380 23.82 1.29 -2.04
N SER A 381 24.53 0.22 -2.37
CA SER A 381 25.98 0.09 -2.19
C SER A 381 26.57 -0.93 -3.17
N ALA A 382 27.86 -0.78 -3.49
CA ALA A 382 28.70 -1.68 -4.26
C ALA A 382 29.11 -2.95 -3.50
N CYS A 383 28.76 -3.04 -2.21
CA CYS A 383 28.93 -4.27 -1.44
C CYS A 383 28.08 -5.42 -2.02
N PRO A 384 28.66 -6.63 -2.18
CA PRO A 384 28.08 -7.74 -2.95
C PRO A 384 26.94 -8.50 -2.27
#